data_AF-A0A1V5WF24-F1
#
_entry.id   AF-A0A1V5WF24-F1
#
_cell.length_a   1.000
_cell.length_b   1.000
_cell.length_c   1.000
_cell.angle_alpha   90.00
_cell.angle_beta   90.00
_cell.angle_gamma   90.00
#
_symmetry.space_group_name_H-M   'P 1'
#
loop_
_entity.id
_entity.type
_entity.pdbx_description
1 polymer ?
#
loop_
_entity_poly.entity_id
_entity_poly.type
_entity_poly.pdbx_seq_one_letter_code
_entity_poly.pdbx_strand_id
1 'polypeptide(L)'
;MNKTLYVGNLPFDVTEQQLQELFGQHGEVHAVRMINDRETGRYRGFSFVEMEASGADAAMSALNGAQFGGRTLRVNEAQQREPTARDEGRRPQRYSDR
;
A
#
# COMPACT_ATOMS: atom_id res chain seq x y z
N MET A 1 -8.10 -10.71 5.98
CA MET A 1 -8.06 -9.35 5.39
C MET A 1 -6.61 -8.97 5.20
N ASN A 2 -6.23 -8.61 3.98
CA ASN A 2 -4.96 -7.96 3.65
C ASN A 2 -5.15 -6.44 3.74
N LYS A 3 -4.12 -5.73 4.21
CA LYS A 3 -4.03 -4.27 4.19
C LYS A 3 -2.88 -3.87 3.29
N THR A 4 -3.06 -2.77 2.58
CA THR A 4 -1.94 -2.14 1.87
C THR A 4 -1.42 -0.99 2.71
N LEU A 5 -0.11 -0.94 2.85
CA LEU A 5 0.62 0.12 3.51
C LEU A 5 1.31 0.98 2.47
N TYR A 6 1.13 2.29 2.61
CA TYR A 6 1.89 3.30 1.90
C TYR A 6 3.18 3.56 2.66
N VAL A 7 4.31 3.38 1.99
CA VAL A 7 5.65 3.64 2.53
C VAL A 7 6.27 4.75 1.72
N GLY A 8 6.50 5.91 2.34
CA GLY A 8 7.01 7.12 1.69
C GLY A 8 8.28 7.66 2.35
N ASN A 9 8.91 8.62 1.68
CA ASN A 9 10.20 9.21 2.05
C ASN A 9 11.35 8.17 2.11
N LEU A 10 11.25 7.13 1.28
CA LEU A 10 12.27 6.11 1.15
C LEU A 10 13.52 6.66 0.41
N PRO A 11 14.71 6.13 0.71
CA PRO A 11 15.91 6.41 -0.07
C PRO A 11 15.81 5.77 -1.47
N PHE A 12 16.56 6.31 -2.42
CA PHE A 12 16.58 5.79 -3.80
C PHE A 12 17.21 4.39 -3.91
N ASP A 13 18.03 4.00 -2.93
CA ASP A 13 18.66 2.68 -2.81
C ASP A 13 17.75 1.60 -2.18
N VAL A 14 16.51 1.95 -1.78
CA VAL A 14 15.61 0.93 -1.23
C VAL A 14 15.25 -0.10 -2.30
N THR A 15 15.26 -1.38 -1.93
CA THR A 15 14.85 -2.48 -2.80
C THR A 15 13.58 -3.15 -2.29
N GLU A 16 12.91 -3.88 -3.17
CA GLU A 16 11.73 -4.67 -2.83
C GLU A 16 12.04 -5.67 -1.71
N GLN A 17 13.18 -6.35 -1.78
CA GLN A 17 13.63 -7.31 -0.76
C GLN A 17 13.76 -6.68 0.61
N GLN A 18 14.36 -5.49 0.70
CA GLN A 18 14.48 -4.76 1.97
C GLN A 18 13.11 -4.44 2.57
N LEU A 19 12.14 -4.02 1.76
CA LEU A 19 10.77 -3.80 2.24
C LEU A 19 10.14 -5.12 2.70
N GLN A 20 10.29 -6.18 1.92
CA GLN A 20 9.74 -7.48 2.27
C GLN A 20 10.31 -8.01 3.60
N GLU A 21 11.61 -7.86 3.84
CA GLU A 21 12.26 -8.24 5.10
C GLU A 21 11.81 -7.35 6.27
N LEU A 22 11.76 -6.03 6.06
CA LEU A 22 11.39 -5.06 7.09
C LEU A 22 9.94 -5.24 7.56
N PHE A 23 9.02 -5.41 6.62
CA PHE A 23 7.61 -5.65 6.93
C PHE A 23 7.35 -7.12 7.33
N GLY A 24 8.14 -8.05 6.81
CA GLY A 24 8.12 -9.48 7.12
C GLY A 24 8.36 -9.80 8.60
N GLN A 25 9.08 -8.93 9.31
CA GLN A 25 9.29 -9.05 10.76
C GLN A 25 8.01 -8.81 11.58
N HIS A 26 7.05 -8.08 11.02
CA HIS A 26 5.80 -7.70 11.69
C HIS A 26 4.60 -8.51 11.20
N GLY A 27 4.65 -9.06 9.99
CA GLY A 27 3.61 -9.93 9.44
C GLY A 27 3.93 -10.44 8.04
N GLU A 28 3.06 -11.31 7.52
CA GLU A 28 3.25 -11.89 6.20
C GLU A 28 3.00 -10.86 5.08
N VAL A 29 4.01 -10.63 4.25
CA VAL A 29 3.95 -9.75 3.08
C VAL A 29 3.48 -10.56 1.87
N HIS A 30 2.36 -10.16 1.28
CA HIS A 30 1.78 -10.80 0.09
C HIS A 30 2.33 -10.20 -1.21
N ALA A 31 2.48 -8.88 -1.27
CA ALA A 31 2.98 -8.20 -2.48
C ALA A 31 3.67 -6.88 -2.13
N VAL A 32 4.65 -6.50 -2.95
CA VAL A 32 5.30 -5.19 -2.87
C VAL A 32 5.20 -4.52 -4.23
N ARG A 33 4.94 -3.21 -4.24
CA ARG A 33 4.67 -2.44 -5.45
C ARG A 33 5.41 -1.12 -5.40
N MET A 34 6.52 -1.10 -6.11
CA MET A 34 7.44 0.03 -6.21
C MET A 34 6.99 1.00 -7.31
N ILE A 35 6.74 2.27 -6.96
CA ILE A 35 6.27 3.26 -7.94
C ILE A 35 7.36 4.29 -8.23
N ASN A 36 7.76 4.32 -9.50
CA ASN A 36 8.70 5.29 -10.04
C ASN A 36 7.98 6.51 -10.58
N ASP A 37 8.61 7.69 -10.49
CA ASP A 37 8.11 8.88 -11.14
C ASP A 37 8.29 8.77 -12.66
N ARG A 38 7.18 8.83 -13.41
CA ARG A 38 7.20 8.66 -14.86
C ARG A 38 7.72 9.89 -15.61
N GLU A 39 7.68 11.08 -15.02
CA GLU A 39 8.15 12.31 -15.66
C GLU A 39 9.66 12.47 -15.55
N THR A 40 10.21 12.23 -14.36
CA THR A 40 11.65 12.40 -14.10
C THR A 40 12.43 11.10 -14.24
N GLY A 41 11.75 9.95 -14.34
CA GLY A 41 12.37 8.62 -14.30
C GLY A 41 13.05 8.30 -12.96
N ARG A 42 12.92 9.18 -11.96
CA ARG A 42 13.55 9.02 -10.65
C ARG A 42 12.58 8.36 -9.69
N TYR A 43 13.13 7.54 -8.81
CA TYR A 43 12.34 6.93 -7.75
C TYR A 43 11.75 8.03 -6.87
N ARG A 44 10.43 8.19 -6.80
CA ARG A 44 9.81 9.29 -6.02
C ARG A 44 9.87 9.04 -4.50
N GLY A 45 10.53 7.96 -4.08
CA GLY A 45 10.72 7.58 -2.68
C GLY A 45 9.45 7.03 -2.03
N PHE A 46 8.56 6.39 -2.80
CA PHE A 46 7.38 5.72 -2.24
C PHE A 46 7.11 4.36 -2.87
N SER A 47 6.53 3.48 -2.07
CA SER A 47 6.16 2.11 -2.41
C SER A 47 4.87 1.73 -1.69
N PHE A 48 4.18 0.72 -2.20
CA PHE A 48 3.01 0.11 -1.56
C PHE A 48 3.34 -1.33 -1.17
N VAL A 49 3.03 -1.72 0.05
CA VAL A 49 3.27 -3.08 0.57
C VAL A 49 1.93 -3.67 0.98
N GLU A 50 1.54 -4.78 0.38
CA GLU A 50 0.36 -5.54 0.77
C GLU A 50 0.76 -6.64 1.75
N MET A 51 0.17 -6.63 2.94
CA MET A 51 0.48 -7.58 4.00
C MET A 51 -0.77 -7.92 4.83
N GLU A 52 -0.66 -8.89 5.73
CA GLU A 52 -1.75 -9.26 6.62
C GLU A 52 -2.14 -8.09 7.56
N ALA A 53 -3.45 -7.84 7.73
CA ALA A 53 -3.95 -6.75 8.57
C ALA A 53 -3.47 -6.83 10.04
N SER A 54 -3.26 -8.04 10.56
CA SER A 54 -2.78 -8.27 11.93
C SER A 54 -1.37 -7.71 12.16
N GLY A 55 -0.49 -7.83 11.16
CA GLY A 55 0.86 -7.29 11.21
C GLY A 55 0.98 -5.85 10.69
N ALA A 56 0.02 -5.41 9.87
CA ALA A 56 0.04 -4.09 9.24
C ALA A 56 0.00 -2.95 10.27
N ASP A 57 -0.83 -3.07 11.32
CA ASP A 57 -0.97 -2.03 12.35
C ASP A 57 0.32 -1.87 13.19
N ALA A 58 0.92 -3.00 13.54
CA ALA A 58 2.20 -3.05 14.25
C ALA A 58 3.34 -2.47 13.39
N ALA A 59 3.40 -2.85 12.10
CA ALA A 59 4.38 -2.32 11.16
C ALA A 59 4.23 -0.81 10.97
N MET A 60 2.99 -0.31 10.83
CA MET A 60 2.73 1.13 10.76
C MET A 60 3.25 1.85 12.00
N SER A 61 2.90 1.40 13.20
CA SER A 61 3.31 2.06 14.45
C SER A 61 4.83 2.01 14.67
N ALA A 62 5.47 0.90 14.32
CA ALA A 62 6.91 0.69 14.52
C ALA A 62 7.78 1.41 13.47
N LEU A 63 7.36 1.41 12.20
CA LEU A 63 8.16 1.92 11.09
C LEU A 63 7.82 3.36 10.71
N ASN A 64 6.61 3.85 11.02
CA ASN A 64 6.25 5.24 10.77
C ASN A 64 7.05 6.17 11.70
N GLY A 65 7.83 7.08 11.11
CA GLY A 65 8.71 7.96 11.87
C GLY A 65 10.11 7.38 12.13
N ALA A 66 10.39 6.14 11.71
CA ALA A 66 11.71 5.55 11.83
C ALA A 66 12.72 6.25 10.91
N GLN A 67 13.98 6.37 11.32
CA GLN A 67 15.05 6.87 10.44
C GLN A 67 15.65 5.73 9.62
N PHE A 68 15.65 5.89 8.29
CA PHE A 68 16.22 4.93 7.36
C PHE A 68 16.98 5.66 6.25
N GLY A 69 18.26 5.34 6.08
CA GLY A 69 19.12 6.03 5.10
C GLY A 69 19.20 7.55 5.30
N GLY A 70 19.15 8.02 6.56
CA GLY A 70 19.15 9.44 6.91
C GLY A 70 17.84 10.18 6.64
N ARG A 71 16.74 9.46 6.36
CA ARG A 71 15.41 10.03 6.10
C ARG A 71 14.38 9.42 7.03
N THR A 72 13.40 10.20 7.44
CA THR A 72 12.29 9.73 8.27
C THR A 72 11.26 9.00 7.40
N LEU A 73 11.14 7.69 7.55
CA LEU A 73 10.12 6.90 6.87
C LEU A 73 8.73 7.38 7.24
N ARG A 74 7.83 7.42 6.25
CA ARG A 74 6.40 7.62 6.48
C ARG A 74 5.66 6.36 6.12
N VAL A 75 5.06 5.71 7.10
CA VAL A 75 4.24 4.52 6.88
C VAL A 75 2.81 4.85 7.26
N ASN A 76 1.88 4.69 6.33
CA ASN A 76 0.46 4.94 6.55
C ASN A 76 -0.38 3.85 5.91
N GLU A 77 -1.63 3.70 6.35
CA GLU A 77 -2.57 2.82 5.67
C GLU A 77 -2.84 3.38 4.27
N ALA A 78 -2.47 2.62 3.24
CA ALA A 78 -2.87 2.93 1.89
C ALA A 78 -4.32 2.47 1.73
N GLN A 79 -5.22 3.41 1.54
CA GLN A 79 -6.49 3.07 0.91
C GLN A 79 -6.13 2.60 -0.50
N GLN A 80 -6.11 1.28 -0.72
CA GLN A 80 -6.32 0.76 -2.05
C GLN A 80 -7.62 1.41 -2.50
N ARG A 81 -7.54 2.35 -3.44
CA ARG A 81 -8.70 2.64 -4.26
C ARG A 81 -9.01 1.31 -4.90
N GLU A 82 -9.96 0.59 -4.33
CA GLU A 82 -10.59 -0.53 -5.01
C GLU A 82 -10.85 -0.02 -6.43
N PRO A 83 -10.32 -0.67 -7.48
CA PRO A 83 -10.90 -0.45 -8.79
C PRO A 83 -12.38 -0.70 -8.57
N THR A 84 -13.19 0.30 -8.89
CA THR A 84 -14.61 0.35 -8.58
C THR A 84 -15.28 -0.88 -9.21
N ALA A 85 -15.31 -2.00 -8.50
CA ALA A 85 -16.49 -2.82 -8.40
C ALA A 85 -17.32 -2.02 -7.39
N ARG A 86 -17.98 -0.92 -7.79
CA ARG A 86 -19.32 -1.02 -8.39
C ARG A 86 -20.10 -2.17 -7.74
N ASP A 87 -20.10 -2.15 -6.42
CA ASP A 87 -21.26 -2.47 -5.60
C ASP A 87 -22.50 -1.89 -6.28
N GLU A 88 -23.31 -2.82 -6.75
CA GLU A 88 -24.75 -2.80 -6.79
C GLU A 88 -25.50 -1.44 -6.77
N GLY A 89 -26.27 -1.23 -7.85
CA GLY A 89 -27.69 -0.93 -7.65
C GLY A 89 -28.21 0.45 -8.06
N ARG A 90 -29.06 0.47 -9.11
CA ARG A 90 -30.31 1.27 -9.25
C ARG A 90 -30.94 0.93 -10.62
N ARG A 91 -31.95 0.03 -10.71
CA ARG A 91 -33.42 0.24 -10.57
C ARG A 91 -34.02 1.11 -11.70
N PRO A 92 -35.35 1.07 -11.94
CA PRO A 92 -36.32 -0.04 -12.09
C PRO A 92 -37.22 0.20 -13.34
N GLN A 93 -38.04 -0.78 -13.78
CA GLN A 93 -39.37 -0.60 -14.40
C GLN A 93 -39.84 -1.96 -14.95
N ARG A 94 -40.85 -2.58 -14.34
CA ARG A 94 -42.19 -2.61 -14.94
C ARG A 94 -42.15 -2.87 -16.45
N TYR A 95 -42.34 -4.12 -16.85
CA TYR A 95 -43.18 -4.40 -18.00
C TYR A 95 -44.32 -5.29 -17.54
N SER A 96 -45.40 -4.61 -17.16
CA SER A 96 -46.75 -5.15 -17.19
C SER A 96 -47.32 -4.80 -18.56
N ASP A 97 -47.29 -5.77 -19.48
CA ASP A 97 -48.07 -5.94 -20.71
C ASP A 97 -47.58 -7.30 -21.24
N ARG A 98 -48.34 -8.36 -21.50
CA ARG A 98 -49.71 -8.51 -21.96
C ARG A 98 -50.09 -9.99 -21.81
#